data_AF-A0A9W6WKY6-F1
#
_entry.id   AF-A0A9W6WKY6-F1
#
_cell.length_a   1.000
_cell.length_b   1.000
_cell.length_c   1.000
_cell.angle_alpha   90.00
_cell.angle_beta   90.00
_cell.angle_gamma   90.00
#
_symmetry.space_group_name_H-M   'P 1'
#
loop_
_entity.id
_entity.type
_entity.pdbx_description
1 polymer ?
#
loop_
_entity_poly.entity_id
_entity_poly.type
_entity_poly.pdbx_seq_one_letter_code
_entity_poly.pdbx_strand_id
1 'polypeptide(L)'
;MLPTSAVNPVENQKLLNTKIKLGSVMEFDHSSFSEAPSKELIEIYKSIEKCIEIRERYQKISLQRFEDNPKNKPNWKIYPKPPPPFWKKKPANRDFKNTITEEDDEFTSEDDSEKFDIKNLEIPGLDESIDYKKDGKDVYQIIDKKTGESLIEIPTIRDFYMDLETITGFASDGPTKSFAFKRLEYLEARWNLYFLLNEHEETAESKRNPHRDFYNVRKVDTHVHHSACMNQKHLLRFIKHKMRHNPDEKVIFRDGAELSLKQVFESLHLTAYDLSIDTLDMHAHRDTFHRFDKFNLKYNPMGESRLREIFLKTDNYIEDQLMNGIN
;
A
#
# COMPACT_ATOMS: atom_id res chain seq x y z
N MET A 1 36.97 -3.80 -54.37
CA MET A 1 35.59 -4.34 -54.34
C MET A 1 35.57 -5.52 -53.39
N LEU A 2 35.05 -5.32 -52.18
CA LEU A 2 34.75 -6.39 -51.22
C LEU A 2 33.23 -6.36 -50.99
N PRO A 3 32.55 -7.51 -50.91
CA PRO A 3 31.10 -7.56 -50.95
C PRO A 3 30.52 -7.18 -49.59
N THR A 4 29.64 -6.19 -49.59
CA THR A 4 28.74 -5.86 -48.49
C THR A 4 27.76 -7.02 -48.29
N SER A 5 27.87 -7.69 -47.14
CA SER A 5 26.90 -8.70 -46.70
C SER A 5 25.56 -8.00 -46.42
N ALA A 6 24.64 -8.07 -47.38
CA ALA A 6 23.27 -7.63 -47.22
C ALA A 6 22.58 -8.48 -46.15
N VAL A 7 22.35 -7.90 -44.97
CA VAL A 7 21.51 -8.49 -43.93
C VAL A 7 20.05 -8.37 -44.36
N ASN A 8 19.30 -9.45 -44.17
CA ASN A 8 18.02 -9.73 -44.79
C ASN A 8 16.90 -8.76 -44.31
N PRO A 9 16.16 -8.07 -45.20
CA PRO A 9 15.16 -7.05 -44.82
C PRO A 9 13.97 -7.55 -43.99
N VAL A 10 13.77 -8.87 -43.93
CA VAL A 10 12.61 -9.51 -43.31
C VAL A 10 12.72 -9.55 -41.77
N GLU A 11 13.93 -9.55 -41.20
CA GLU A 11 14.12 -9.53 -39.73
C GLU A 11 13.77 -8.16 -39.12
N ASN A 12 13.95 -7.07 -39.87
CA ASN A 12 13.65 -5.71 -39.39
C ASN A 12 12.15 -5.45 -39.21
N GLN A 13 11.28 -6.11 -39.97
CA GLN A 13 9.83 -5.91 -39.85
C GLN A 13 9.24 -6.54 -38.58
N LYS A 14 9.85 -7.59 -38.02
CA LYS A 14 9.38 -8.18 -36.75
C LYS A 14 9.75 -7.32 -35.52
N LEU A 15 10.85 -6.57 -35.60
CA LEU A 15 11.32 -5.69 -34.53
C LEU A 15 10.51 -4.38 -34.41
N LEU A 16 9.79 -3.98 -35.47
CA LEU A 16 8.93 -2.79 -35.48
C LEU A 16 7.57 -3.00 -34.80
N ASN A 17 7.23 -4.22 -34.39
CA ASN A 17 5.94 -4.58 -33.78
C ASN A 17 5.97 -4.70 -32.25
N THR A 18 7.04 -4.27 -31.58
CA THR A 18 7.04 -4.17 -30.12
C THR A 18 6.09 -3.03 -29.70
N LYS A 19 5.06 -3.34 -28.91
CA LYS A 19 4.10 -2.36 -28.32
C LYS A 19 4.78 -1.26 -27.49
N ILE A 20 6.05 -1.44 -27.19
CA ILE A 20 6.86 -0.55 -26.37
C ILE A 20 7.49 0.52 -27.27
N LYS A 21 6.81 1.67 -27.44
CA LYS A 21 7.40 2.88 -28.02
C LYS A 21 8.40 3.49 -27.03
N LEU A 22 9.61 2.94 -26.91
CA LEU A 22 10.67 3.50 -26.06
C LEU A 22 11.71 4.32 -26.84
N GLY A 23 11.33 4.93 -27.96
CA GLY A 23 12.23 5.77 -28.75
C GLY A 23 11.59 6.84 -29.64
N SER A 24 10.26 7.05 -29.65
CA SER A 24 9.71 8.22 -30.36
C SER A 24 9.94 9.46 -29.50
N VAL A 25 10.86 10.31 -29.94
CA VAL A 25 11.25 11.55 -29.26
C VAL A 25 10.07 12.51 -29.16
N MET A 26 9.19 12.60 -30.16
CA MET A 26 7.87 13.23 -30.10
C MET A 26 6.99 12.66 -31.21
N GLU A 27 5.67 12.70 -31.07
CA GLU A 27 4.72 12.34 -32.14
C GLU A 27 4.70 13.41 -33.27
N PHE A 28 5.41 14.53 -33.07
CA PHE A 28 5.43 15.71 -33.95
C PHE A 28 6.83 16.27 -34.27
N ASP A 29 7.90 15.54 -33.98
CA ASP A 29 9.23 15.98 -34.41
C ASP A 29 9.49 15.48 -35.83
N HIS A 30 9.52 16.39 -36.80
CA HIS A 30 9.82 16.12 -38.21
C HIS A 30 11.25 15.60 -38.45
N SER A 31 12.05 15.44 -37.39
CA SER A 31 13.38 14.82 -37.40
C SER A 31 13.35 13.37 -36.88
N SER A 32 12.42 12.55 -37.38
CA SER A 32 12.50 11.10 -37.20
C SER A 32 13.83 10.60 -37.77
N PHE A 33 14.76 10.21 -36.89
CA PHE A 33 16.01 9.57 -37.27
C PHE A 33 15.71 8.40 -38.22
N SER A 34 16.12 8.54 -39.48
CA SER A 34 15.99 7.53 -40.53
C SER A 34 17.03 6.42 -40.41
N GLU A 35 17.78 6.40 -39.32
CA GLU A 35 18.91 5.50 -39.11
C GLU A 35 18.47 4.30 -38.27
N ALA A 36 18.85 3.10 -38.71
CA ALA A 36 18.52 1.88 -37.99
C ALA A 36 19.14 1.91 -36.57
N PRO A 37 18.42 1.44 -35.54
CA PRO A 37 18.93 1.45 -34.18
C PRO A 37 20.22 0.63 -34.07
N SER A 38 21.14 1.08 -33.21
CA SER A 38 22.39 0.35 -32.97
C SER A 38 22.13 -1.05 -32.41
N LYS A 39 23.02 -2.01 -32.70
CA LYS A 39 22.87 -3.39 -32.21
C LYS A 39 22.81 -3.46 -30.68
N GLU A 40 23.64 -2.67 -30.00
CA GLU A 40 23.65 -2.54 -28.54
C GLU A 40 22.30 -2.06 -28.00
N LEU A 41 21.68 -1.08 -28.67
CA LEU A 41 20.37 -0.59 -28.28
C LEU A 41 19.28 -1.66 -28.46
N ILE A 42 19.34 -2.44 -29.56
CA ILE A 42 18.43 -3.56 -29.79
C ILE A 42 18.55 -4.62 -28.68
N GLU A 43 19.77 -4.94 -28.26
CA GLU A 43 20.03 -5.91 -27.18
C GLU A 43 19.49 -5.42 -25.83
N ILE A 44 19.71 -4.14 -25.49
CA ILE A 44 19.16 -3.52 -24.27
C ILE A 44 17.62 -3.60 -24.28
N TYR A 45 16.97 -3.30 -25.41
CA TYR A 45 15.52 -3.40 -25.50
C TYR A 45 14.99 -4.82 -25.33
N LYS A 46 15.66 -5.83 -25.90
CA LYS A 46 15.30 -7.23 -25.69
C LYS A 46 15.43 -7.64 -24.22
N SER A 47 16.46 -7.17 -23.53
CA SER A 47 16.63 -7.41 -22.08
C SER A 47 15.50 -6.79 -21.26
N ILE A 48 15.10 -5.55 -21.58
CA ILE A 48 13.98 -4.87 -20.89
C ILE A 48 12.65 -5.57 -21.19
N GLU A 49 12.40 -5.92 -22.45
CA GLU A 49 11.20 -6.69 -22.85
C GLU A 49 11.15 -8.00 -22.07
N LYS A 50 12.27 -8.69 -21.93
CA LYS A 50 12.33 -9.93 -21.14
C LYS A 50 11.99 -9.72 -19.67
N CYS A 51 12.49 -8.66 -19.04
CA CYS A 51 12.11 -8.30 -17.67
C CYS A 51 10.60 -8.06 -17.53
N ILE A 52 9.98 -7.40 -18.51
CA ILE A 52 8.55 -7.13 -18.53
C ILE A 52 7.76 -8.44 -18.68
N GLU A 53 8.15 -9.32 -19.61
CA GLU A 53 7.53 -10.64 -19.78
C GLU A 53 7.58 -11.48 -18.50
N ILE A 54 8.73 -11.50 -17.82
CA ILE A 54 8.89 -12.22 -16.55
C ILE A 54 7.92 -11.65 -15.51
N ARG A 55 7.87 -10.32 -15.35
CA ARG A 55 6.94 -9.64 -14.44
C ARG A 55 5.49 -9.98 -14.76
N GLU A 56 5.08 -9.85 -16.02
CA GLU A 56 3.71 -10.11 -16.48
C GLU A 56 3.32 -11.57 -16.23
N ARG A 57 4.22 -12.53 -16.47
CA ARG A 57 3.98 -13.94 -16.17
C ARG A 57 3.67 -14.15 -14.68
N TYR A 58 4.52 -13.65 -13.78
CA TYR A 58 4.28 -13.79 -12.34
C TYR A 58 3.02 -13.05 -11.87
N GLN A 59 2.77 -11.84 -12.37
CA GLN A 59 1.56 -11.09 -12.04
C GLN A 59 0.28 -11.77 -12.52
N LYS A 60 0.32 -12.40 -13.70
CA LYS A 60 -0.81 -13.15 -14.25
C LYS A 60 -1.13 -14.39 -13.41
N ILE A 61 -0.10 -15.16 -13.03
CA ILE A 61 -0.27 -16.38 -12.22
C ILE A 61 -0.81 -16.03 -10.82
N SER A 62 -0.35 -14.92 -10.24
CA SER A 62 -0.77 -14.44 -8.92
C SER A 62 -2.03 -13.56 -8.93
N LEU A 63 -2.68 -13.38 -10.08
CA LEU A 63 -3.90 -12.56 -10.23
C LEU A 63 -3.73 -11.12 -9.74
N GLN A 64 -2.56 -10.52 -9.97
CA GLN A 64 -2.21 -9.16 -9.54
C GLN A 64 -2.43 -8.10 -10.63
N ARG A 65 -3.05 -8.46 -11.75
CA ARG A 65 -3.34 -7.50 -12.81
C ARG A 65 -4.58 -6.68 -12.48
N PHE A 66 -4.72 -5.55 -13.15
CA PHE A 66 -5.85 -4.64 -12.92
C PHE A 66 -7.20 -5.35 -13.15
N GLU A 67 -7.29 -6.15 -14.20
CA GLU A 67 -8.49 -6.91 -14.58
C GLU A 67 -8.81 -8.09 -13.66
N ASP A 68 -7.81 -8.61 -12.94
CA ASP A 68 -7.96 -9.78 -12.08
C ASP A 68 -8.61 -9.41 -10.74
N ASN A 69 -8.37 -8.19 -10.24
CA ASN A 69 -8.94 -7.70 -8.99
C ASN A 69 -10.46 -7.48 -9.14
N PRO A 70 -11.31 -8.26 -8.46
CA PRO A 70 -12.76 -8.14 -8.59
C PRO A 70 -13.28 -6.73 -8.28
N LYS A 71 -12.61 -5.99 -7.39
CA LYS A 71 -12.95 -4.61 -7.01
C LYS A 71 -12.88 -3.62 -8.17
N ASN A 72 -12.08 -3.92 -9.19
CA ASN A 72 -11.93 -3.07 -10.36
C ASN A 72 -13.02 -3.31 -11.41
N LYS A 73 -13.85 -4.35 -11.24
CA LYS A 73 -14.96 -4.62 -12.16
C LYS A 73 -16.13 -3.66 -11.87
N PRO A 74 -16.79 -3.13 -12.91
CA PRO A 74 -17.87 -2.16 -12.73
C PRO A 74 -19.10 -2.72 -12.01
N ASN A 75 -19.26 -4.05 -11.99
CA ASN A 75 -20.33 -4.75 -11.27
C ASN A 75 -19.97 -5.13 -9.83
N TRP A 76 -18.80 -4.71 -9.31
CA TRP A 76 -18.42 -4.97 -7.93
C TRP A 76 -19.32 -4.17 -6.98
N LYS A 77 -20.09 -4.88 -6.15
CA LYS A 77 -20.94 -4.27 -5.14
C LYS A 77 -20.06 -3.75 -4.00
N ILE A 78 -20.01 -2.43 -3.81
CA ILE A 78 -19.36 -1.81 -2.65
C ILE A 78 -20.40 -1.68 -1.54
N TYR A 79 -20.21 -2.42 -0.45
CA TYR A 79 -21.05 -2.38 0.75
C TYR A 79 -20.18 -2.11 2.00
N PRO A 80 -20.59 -1.16 2.87
CA PRO A 80 -21.65 -0.18 2.65
C PRO A 80 -21.28 0.80 1.54
N LYS A 81 -22.26 1.55 1.02
CA LYS A 81 -21.99 2.54 -0.01
C LYS A 81 -20.97 3.58 0.51
N PRO A 82 -20.03 4.04 -0.34
CA PRO A 82 -19.08 5.06 0.08
C PRO A 82 -19.83 6.33 0.49
N PRO A 83 -19.37 7.04 1.53
CA PRO A 83 -20.04 8.25 1.98
C PRO A 83 -20.07 9.31 0.87
N PRO A 84 -21.13 10.13 0.79
CA PRO A 84 -21.24 11.17 -0.21
C PRO A 84 -20.07 12.14 -0.11
N PRO A 85 -19.72 12.82 -1.22
CA PRO A 85 -18.68 13.84 -1.18
C PRO A 85 -18.96 14.89 -0.12
N PHE A 86 -17.92 15.33 0.59
CA PHE A 86 -18.03 16.22 1.75
C PHE A 86 -18.83 17.50 1.45
N TRP A 87 -18.71 18.08 0.26
CA TRP A 87 -19.45 19.29 -0.15
C TRP A 87 -20.96 19.09 -0.34
N LYS A 88 -21.44 17.85 -0.39
CA LYS A 88 -22.88 17.53 -0.37
C LYS A 88 -23.42 17.32 1.04
N LYS A 89 -22.55 17.26 2.07
CA LYS A 89 -23.00 17.23 3.46
C LYS A 89 -23.61 18.60 3.75
N LYS A 90 -24.92 18.64 4.08
CA LYS A 90 -25.54 19.86 4.59
C LYS A 90 -24.74 20.29 5.82
N PRO A 91 -24.43 21.59 6.00
CA PRO A 91 -23.84 22.04 7.24
C PRO A 91 -24.86 21.73 8.34
N ALA A 92 -24.57 20.74 9.18
CA ALA A 92 -25.20 20.68 10.48
C ALA A 92 -24.94 22.04 11.12
N ASN A 93 -26.01 22.75 11.49
CA ASN A 93 -25.95 24.05 12.17
C ASN A 93 -24.92 23.95 13.31
N ARG A 94 -23.69 24.42 13.07
CA ARG A 94 -22.67 24.55 14.10
C ARG A 94 -22.94 25.86 14.83
N ASP A 95 -24.06 25.89 15.55
CA ASP A 95 -24.19 26.84 16.65
C ASP A 95 -23.24 26.35 17.74
N PHE A 96 -22.07 26.99 17.81
CA PHE A 96 -21.15 26.90 18.94
C PHE A 96 -21.84 27.46 20.18
N LYS A 97 -22.68 26.67 20.85
CA LYS A 97 -23.04 26.90 22.25
C LYS A 97 -22.22 25.96 23.12
N ASN A 98 -21.29 26.55 23.86
CA ASN A 98 -20.51 25.91 24.91
C ASN A 98 -21.45 25.43 26.04
N THR A 99 -21.86 24.17 25.97
CA THR A 99 -22.32 23.39 27.11
C THR A 99 -21.96 21.95 26.79
N ILE A 100 -20.90 21.44 27.40
CA ILE A 100 -20.55 20.02 27.35
C ILE A 100 -21.45 19.37 28.40
N THR A 101 -22.50 18.70 27.95
CA THR A 101 -23.28 17.77 28.76
C THR A 101 -23.05 16.37 28.21
N GLU A 102 -22.87 15.39 29.10
CA GLU A 102 -22.52 13.99 28.80
C GLU A 102 -23.62 13.20 28.05
N GLU A 103 -24.59 13.88 27.46
CA GLU A 103 -25.67 13.32 26.64
C GLU A 103 -25.52 13.68 25.14
N ASP A 104 -24.50 14.47 24.76
CA ASP A 104 -24.26 14.91 23.37
C ASP A 104 -23.48 13.88 22.50
N ASP A 105 -23.28 12.65 22.99
CA ASP A 105 -22.64 11.54 22.24
C ASP A 105 -23.61 10.81 21.29
N GLU A 106 -24.87 11.26 21.18
CA GLU A 106 -25.66 10.98 19.98
C GLU A 106 -25.24 11.93 18.86
N PHE A 107 -24.10 11.61 18.26
CA PHE A 107 -23.76 12.01 16.90
C PHE A 107 -24.87 11.47 15.99
N THR A 108 -25.98 12.19 15.89
CA THR A 108 -27.08 12.00 14.93
C THR A 108 -26.54 12.33 13.56
N SER A 109 -25.66 11.44 13.12
CA SER A 109 -25.30 11.26 11.75
C SER A 109 -26.55 10.73 11.06
N GLU A 110 -27.30 11.64 10.47
CA GLU A 110 -27.85 11.39 9.14
C GLU A 110 -26.65 11.17 8.17
N ASP A 111 -25.78 10.21 8.46
CA ASP A 111 -24.94 9.60 7.44
C ASP A 111 -25.92 8.68 6.72
N ASP A 112 -26.29 9.06 5.49
CA ASP A 112 -26.93 8.15 4.53
C ASP A 112 -26.03 6.94 4.15
N SER A 113 -24.97 6.67 4.94
CA SER A 113 -24.16 5.47 4.86
C SER A 113 -24.78 4.43 5.78
N GLU A 114 -25.35 3.38 5.19
CA GLU A 114 -25.88 2.23 5.95
C GLU A 114 -24.79 1.74 6.92
N LYS A 115 -25.11 1.64 8.22
CA LYS A 115 -24.20 1.02 9.19
C LYS A 115 -23.84 -0.37 8.68
N PHE A 116 -22.54 -0.69 8.67
CA PHE A 116 -22.07 -2.00 8.23
C PHE A 116 -22.72 -3.10 9.08
N ASP A 117 -23.44 -4.01 8.43
CA ASP A 117 -23.94 -5.24 9.04
C ASP A 117 -23.37 -6.43 8.27
N ILE A 118 -22.66 -7.30 8.99
CA ILE A 118 -22.09 -8.52 8.45
C ILE A 118 -23.14 -9.42 7.79
N LYS A 119 -24.39 -9.39 8.26
CA LYS A 119 -25.50 -10.19 7.72
C LYS A 119 -25.89 -9.78 6.30
N ASN A 120 -25.60 -8.53 5.92
CA ASN A 120 -25.88 -8.00 4.59
C ASN A 120 -24.74 -8.29 3.60
N LEU A 121 -23.63 -8.89 4.07
CA LEU A 121 -22.53 -9.28 3.22
C LEU A 121 -22.82 -10.64 2.56
N GLU A 122 -22.88 -10.65 1.22
CA GLU A 122 -22.92 -11.89 0.44
C GLU A 122 -21.55 -12.59 0.53
N ILE A 123 -21.42 -13.58 1.41
CA ILE A 123 -20.23 -14.44 1.48
C ILE A 123 -20.49 -15.67 0.60
N PRO A 124 -19.67 -15.90 -0.45
CA PRO A 124 -19.76 -17.12 -1.25
C PRO A 124 -19.65 -18.37 -0.38
N GLY A 125 -20.55 -19.35 -0.61
CA GLY A 125 -20.52 -20.63 0.07
C GLY A 125 -19.34 -21.52 -0.36
N LEU A 126 -19.26 -22.72 0.21
CA LEU A 126 -18.25 -23.70 -0.17
C LEU A 126 -18.41 -24.09 -1.65
N ASP A 127 -17.34 -23.96 -2.42
CA ASP A 127 -17.27 -24.49 -3.78
C ASP A 127 -16.89 -25.98 -3.72
N GLU A 128 -17.84 -26.86 -4.00
CA GLU A 128 -17.62 -28.32 -3.97
C GLU A 128 -16.82 -28.83 -5.18
N SER A 129 -16.58 -28.00 -6.20
CA SER A 129 -15.84 -28.40 -7.40
C SER A 129 -14.32 -28.32 -7.23
N ILE A 130 -13.86 -27.58 -6.21
CA ILE A 130 -12.45 -27.27 -6.00
C ILE A 130 -11.99 -27.85 -4.67
N ASP A 131 -10.75 -28.34 -4.63
CA ASP A 131 -10.06 -28.72 -3.42
C ASP A 131 -8.62 -28.16 -3.45
N TYR A 132 -7.86 -28.29 -2.36
CA TYR A 132 -6.46 -27.88 -2.31
C TYR A 132 -5.59 -28.99 -1.74
N LYS A 133 -4.42 -29.18 -2.34
CA LYS A 133 -3.41 -30.12 -1.84
C LYS A 133 -2.05 -29.44 -1.72
N LYS A 134 -1.29 -29.87 -0.72
CA LYS A 134 0.11 -29.49 -0.58
C LYS A 134 0.94 -30.36 -1.53
N ASP A 135 1.66 -29.75 -2.46
CA ASP A 135 2.61 -30.44 -3.32
C ASP A 135 3.85 -30.86 -2.52
N GLY A 136 4.66 -31.79 -3.05
CA GLY A 136 5.92 -32.26 -2.45
C GLY A 136 7.03 -31.21 -2.31
N LYS A 137 6.72 -29.94 -2.64
CA LYS A 137 7.59 -28.77 -2.59
C LYS A 137 7.08 -27.69 -1.63
N ASP A 138 6.21 -28.06 -0.68
CA ASP A 138 5.60 -27.16 0.30
C ASP A 138 4.72 -26.03 -0.26
N VAL A 139 4.25 -26.16 -1.50
CA VAL A 139 3.33 -25.21 -2.15
C VAL A 139 1.92 -25.78 -2.16
N TYR A 140 0.94 -24.98 -1.74
CA TYR A 140 -0.47 -25.34 -1.87
C TYR A 140 -0.96 -25.09 -3.31
N GLN A 141 -1.51 -26.13 -3.92
CA GLN A 141 -2.08 -26.08 -5.27
C GLN A 141 -3.58 -26.33 -5.20
N ILE A 142 -4.31 -25.58 -6.02
CA ILE A 142 -5.74 -25.74 -6.21
C ILE A 142 -5.96 -26.86 -7.23
N ILE A 143 -6.80 -27.84 -6.89
CA ILE A 143 -7.13 -29.00 -7.72
C ILE A 143 -8.63 -29.03 -8.03
N ASP A 144 -8.98 -29.56 -9.19
CA ASP A 144 -10.36 -29.96 -9.48
C ASP A 144 -10.66 -31.26 -8.72
N LYS A 145 -11.73 -31.26 -7.93
CA LYS A 145 -12.13 -32.42 -7.10
C LYS A 145 -12.51 -33.64 -7.94
N LYS A 146 -12.96 -33.45 -9.20
CA LYS A 146 -13.39 -34.53 -10.09
C LYS A 146 -12.22 -35.19 -10.81
N THR A 147 -11.25 -34.41 -11.28
CA THR A 147 -10.11 -34.92 -12.07
C THR A 147 -8.87 -35.13 -11.24
N GLY A 148 -8.73 -34.46 -10.09
CA GLY A 148 -7.53 -34.43 -9.26
C GLY A 148 -6.37 -33.64 -9.88
N GLU A 149 -6.60 -32.99 -11.02
CA GLU A 149 -5.62 -32.21 -11.75
C GLU A 149 -5.48 -30.80 -11.15
N SER A 150 -4.26 -30.28 -11.18
CA SER A 150 -3.98 -28.92 -10.70
C SER A 150 -4.51 -27.90 -11.71
N LEU A 151 -5.31 -26.94 -11.21
CA LEU A 151 -5.90 -25.89 -12.05
C LEU A 151 -4.89 -24.82 -12.48
N ILE A 152 -3.80 -24.68 -11.71
CA ILE A 152 -2.76 -23.67 -11.91
C ILE A 152 -1.40 -24.31 -11.74
N GLU A 153 -0.52 -24.10 -12.72
CA GLU A 153 0.89 -24.48 -12.63
C GLU A 153 1.68 -23.32 -12.01
N ILE A 154 2.19 -23.55 -10.80
CA ILE A 154 2.96 -22.55 -10.05
C ILE A 154 4.45 -22.74 -10.38
N PRO A 155 5.18 -21.67 -10.76
CA PRO A 155 6.61 -21.74 -11.03
C PRO A 155 7.37 -22.30 -9.82
N THR A 156 8.38 -23.12 -10.08
CA THR A 156 9.17 -23.70 -9.00
C THR A 156 10.13 -22.67 -8.40
N ILE A 157 10.64 -22.93 -7.20
CA ILE A 157 11.68 -22.09 -6.59
C ILE A 157 12.93 -22.01 -7.47
N ARG A 158 13.25 -23.08 -8.22
CA ARG A 158 14.35 -23.09 -9.18
C ARG A 158 14.09 -22.11 -10.32
N ASP A 159 12.88 -22.15 -10.90
CA ASP A 159 12.51 -21.23 -11.98
C ASP A 159 12.59 -19.78 -11.50
N PHE A 160 12.09 -19.52 -10.28
CA PHE A 160 12.21 -18.22 -9.64
C PHE A 160 13.66 -17.74 -9.50
N TYR A 161 14.57 -18.59 -9.03
CA TYR A 161 15.98 -18.21 -8.91
C TYR A 161 16.64 -17.98 -10.28
N MET A 162 16.30 -18.77 -11.29
CA MET A 162 16.80 -18.57 -12.66
C MET A 162 16.31 -17.26 -13.27
N ASP A 163 15.04 -16.93 -13.08
CA ASP A 163 14.45 -15.66 -13.51
C ASP A 163 15.07 -14.47 -12.76
N LEU A 164 15.27 -14.61 -11.45
CA LEU A 164 15.89 -13.60 -10.60
C LEU A 164 17.33 -13.34 -11.03
N GLU A 165 18.13 -14.38 -11.27
CA GLU A 165 19.50 -14.27 -11.78
C GLU A 165 19.52 -13.56 -13.14
N THR A 166 18.57 -13.88 -14.02
CA THR A 166 18.43 -13.22 -15.33
C THR A 166 18.16 -11.71 -15.15
N ILE A 167 17.19 -11.33 -14.31
CA ILE A 167 16.86 -9.92 -14.03
C ILE A 167 18.05 -9.20 -13.38
N THR A 168 18.69 -9.82 -12.39
CA THR A 168 19.85 -9.26 -11.71
C THR A 168 21.04 -9.10 -12.66
N GLY A 169 21.22 -10.02 -13.61
CA GLY A 169 22.20 -9.94 -14.68
C GLY A 169 21.97 -8.69 -15.54
N PHE A 170 20.75 -8.50 -16.04
CA PHE A 170 20.40 -7.31 -16.82
C PHE A 170 20.50 -6.00 -16.03
N ALA A 171 20.13 -6.00 -14.76
CA ALA A 171 20.23 -4.82 -13.90
C ALA A 171 21.70 -4.43 -13.58
N SER A 172 22.60 -5.41 -13.62
CA SER A 172 24.02 -5.22 -13.34
C SER A 172 24.84 -4.89 -14.58
N ASP A 173 24.29 -5.12 -15.78
CA ASP A 173 24.93 -4.81 -17.06
C ASP A 173 25.25 -3.31 -17.21
N GLY A 174 26.50 -3.00 -17.57
CA GLY A 174 27.03 -1.64 -17.62
C GLY A 174 26.37 -0.76 -18.68
N PRO A 175 26.30 -1.19 -19.95
CA PRO A 175 25.55 -0.53 -21.01
C PRO A 175 24.09 -0.29 -20.65
N THR A 176 23.37 -1.32 -20.19
CA THR A 176 21.96 -1.22 -19.80
C THR A 176 21.76 -0.19 -18.69
N LYS A 177 22.61 -0.20 -17.66
CA LYS A 177 22.59 0.79 -16.56
C LYS A 177 22.84 2.21 -17.04
N SER A 178 23.84 2.41 -17.91
CA SER A 178 24.17 3.72 -18.47
C SER A 178 23.05 4.26 -19.36
N PHE A 179 22.43 3.39 -20.16
CA PHE A 179 21.26 3.74 -20.97
C PHE A 179 20.07 4.12 -20.10
N ALA A 180 19.75 3.32 -19.08
CA ALA A 180 18.65 3.60 -18.15
C ALA A 180 18.85 4.95 -17.43
N PHE A 181 20.07 5.24 -16.98
CA PHE A 181 20.41 6.52 -16.35
C PHE A 181 20.16 7.70 -17.30
N LYS A 182 20.74 7.67 -18.51
CA LYS A 182 20.52 8.72 -19.53
C LYS A 182 19.05 8.88 -19.90
N ARG A 183 18.30 7.77 -19.94
CA ARG A 183 16.86 7.78 -20.25
C ARG A 183 16.07 8.45 -19.14
N LEU A 184 16.40 8.19 -17.87
CA LEU A 184 15.77 8.85 -16.72
C LEU A 184 16.07 10.35 -16.72
N GLU A 185 17.33 10.76 -16.94
CA GLU A 185 17.71 12.18 -17.07
C GLU A 185 16.94 12.87 -18.21
N TYR A 186 16.81 12.21 -19.36
CA TYR A 186 16.01 12.73 -20.47
C TYR A 186 14.54 12.90 -20.08
N LEU A 187 13.94 11.93 -19.39
CA LEU A 187 12.53 11.99 -18.97
C LEU A 187 12.30 13.14 -17.97
N GLU A 188 13.25 13.35 -17.06
CA GLU A 188 13.23 14.48 -16.12
C GLU A 188 13.38 15.82 -16.84
N ALA A 189 14.34 15.96 -17.76
CA ALA A 189 14.52 17.17 -18.56
C ALA A 189 13.26 17.49 -19.40
N ARG A 190 12.64 16.47 -19.99
CA ARG A 190 11.39 16.61 -20.75
C ARG A 190 10.23 17.05 -19.85
N TRP A 191 10.13 16.52 -18.63
CA TRP A 191 9.15 16.96 -17.64
C TRP A 191 9.39 18.41 -17.22
N ASN A 192 10.64 18.80 -16.97
CA ASN A 192 10.99 20.18 -16.60
C ASN A 192 10.64 21.17 -17.72
N LEU A 193 10.89 20.81 -18.97
CA LEU A 193 10.47 21.61 -20.12
C LEU A 193 8.94 21.71 -20.21
N TYR A 194 8.23 20.59 -20.03
CA TYR A 194 6.77 20.59 -19.98
C TYR A 194 6.25 21.54 -18.89
N PHE A 195 6.78 21.42 -17.68
CA PHE A 195 6.42 22.28 -16.55
C PHE A 195 6.65 23.77 -16.88
N LEU A 196 7.84 24.12 -17.38
CA LEU A 196 8.17 25.51 -17.76
C LEU A 196 7.24 26.09 -18.83
N LEU A 197 6.76 25.26 -19.76
CA LEU A 197 5.89 25.70 -20.85
C LEU A 197 4.40 25.75 -20.44
N ASN A 198 3.97 24.93 -19.49
CA ASN A 198 2.54 24.69 -19.21
C ASN A 198 2.10 25.09 -17.79
N GLU A 199 3.01 25.47 -16.88
CA GLU A 199 2.69 25.80 -15.48
C GLU A 199 1.55 26.84 -15.37
N HIS A 200 1.61 27.89 -16.19
CA HIS A 200 0.60 28.95 -16.18
C HIS A 200 -0.78 28.44 -16.63
N GLU A 201 -0.83 27.59 -17.65
CA GLU A 201 -2.07 27.01 -18.17
C GLU A 201 -2.67 26.02 -17.17
N GLU A 202 -1.86 25.12 -16.60
CA GLU A 202 -2.30 24.16 -15.57
C GLU A 202 -2.81 24.89 -14.31
N THR A 203 -2.15 25.97 -13.90
CA THR A 203 -2.57 26.79 -12.77
C THR A 203 -3.89 27.51 -13.06
N ALA A 204 -4.06 28.05 -14.27
CA ALA A 204 -5.30 28.71 -14.68
C ALA A 204 -6.47 27.71 -14.76
N GLU A 205 -6.24 26.50 -15.26
CA GLU A 205 -7.23 25.42 -15.25
C GLU A 205 -7.61 24.98 -13.83
N SER A 206 -6.62 24.82 -12.95
CA SER A 206 -6.87 24.48 -11.55
C SER A 206 -7.72 25.55 -10.84
N LYS A 207 -7.42 26.84 -11.07
CA LYS A 207 -8.21 27.97 -10.53
C LYS A 207 -9.63 28.06 -11.07
N ARG A 208 -9.89 27.55 -12.30
CA ARG A 208 -11.24 27.50 -12.88
C ARG A 208 -12.15 26.50 -12.18
N ASN A 209 -11.59 25.56 -11.41
CA ASN A 209 -12.38 24.60 -10.62
C ASN A 209 -12.43 25.02 -9.14
N PRO A 210 -13.46 25.77 -8.70
CA PRO A 210 -13.54 26.33 -7.35
C PRO A 210 -13.62 25.27 -6.24
N HIS A 211 -13.91 24.00 -6.59
CA HIS A 211 -14.09 22.92 -5.63
C HIS A 211 -12.99 21.86 -5.71
N ARG A 212 -11.96 22.03 -6.54
CA ARG A 212 -10.84 21.08 -6.66
C ARG A 212 -9.55 21.69 -6.10
N ASP A 213 -9.57 21.90 -4.80
CA ASP A 213 -8.40 22.33 -4.02
C ASP A 213 -7.79 21.13 -3.27
N PHE A 214 -6.56 21.30 -2.75
CA PHE A 214 -5.82 20.33 -1.96
C PHE A 214 -6.70 19.67 -0.88
N TYR A 215 -7.58 20.41 -0.20
CA TYR A 215 -8.43 19.86 0.85
C TYR A 215 -9.56 18.95 0.34
N ASN A 216 -9.99 19.12 -0.92
CA ASN A 216 -11.13 18.40 -1.49
C ASN A 216 -10.71 17.15 -2.26
N VAL A 217 -9.43 17.03 -2.63
CA VAL A 217 -8.90 15.83 -3.27
C VAL A 217 -8.68 14.74 -2.22
N ARG A 218 -9.38 13.61 -2.40
CA ARG A 218 -9.19 12.41 -1.57
C ARG A 218 -7.76 11.89 -1.76
N LYS A 219 -7.02 11.79 -0.68
CA LYS A 219 -5.68 11.22 -0.62
C LYS A 219 -5.72 10.02 0.30
N VAL A 220 -4.90 9.02 -0.03
CA VAL A 220 -4.78 7.79 0.74
C VAL A 220 -3.32 7.63 1.08
N ASP A 221 -3.03 7.45 2.37
CA ASP A 221 -1.70 7.04 2.80
C ASP A 221 -1.48 5.59 2.37
N THR A 222 -0.56 5.37 1.43
CA THR A 222 -0.35 4.05 0.81
C THR A 222 0.50 3.10 1.67
N HIS A 223 1.09 3.62 2.75
CA HIS A 223 1.91 2.85 3.68
C HIS A 223 1.75 3.40 5.11
N VAL A 224 0.90 2.73 5.90
CA VAL A 224 0.64 3.04 7.31
C VAL A 224 0.71 1.76 8.12
N HIS A 225 1.34 1.83 9.29
CA HIS A 225 1.32 0.74 10.26
C HIS A 225 0.18 0.99 11.25
N HIS A 226 -0.66 -0.01 11.50
CA HIS A 226 -1.82 0.10 12.39
C HIS A 226 -1.45 0.63 13.79
N SER A 227 -0.40 0.08 14.42
CA SER A 227 0.07 0.53 15.74
C SER A 227 0.62 1.97 15.76
N ALA A 228 0.82 2.58 14.60
CA ALA A 228 1.36 3.91 14.42
C ALA A 228 0.34 4.91 13.86
N CYS A 229 -0.93 4.50 13.67
CA CYS A 229 -1.95 5.36 13.08
C CYS A 229 -2.39 6.50 14.02
N MET A 230 -2.25 6.29 15.33
CA MET A 230 -2.70 7.22 16.35
C MET A 230 -1.65 8.30 16.66
N ASN A 231 -2.13 9.53 16.85
CA ASN A 231 -1.29 10.59 17.38
C ASN A 231 -0.94 10.32 18.85
N GLN A 232 0.31 10.52 19.24
CA GLN A 232 0.81 10.31 20.60
C GLN A 232 0.00 11.06 21.67
N LYS A 233 -0.44 12.29 21.37
CA LYS A 233 -1.27 13.08 22.28
C LYS A 233 -2.62 12.41 22.53
N HIS A 234 -3.18 11.79 21.49
CA HIS A 234 -4.44 11.08 21.59
C HIS A 234 -4.29 9.80 22.41
N LEU A 235 -3.26 9.00 22.11
CA LEU A 235 -2.91 7.80 22.88
C LEU A 235 -2.67 8.13 24.37
N LEU A 236 -1.91 9.17 24.67
CA LEU A 236 -1.68 9.62 26.05
C LEU A 236 -2.98 9.94 26.77
N ARG A 237 -3.87 10.68 26.10
CA ARG A 237 -5.18 11.06 26.67
C ARG A 237 -6.04 9.82 26.92
N PHE A 238 -6.02 8.85 26.02
CA PHE A 238 -6.73 7.58 26.18
C PHE A 238 -6.21 6.78 27.37
N ILE A 239 -4.88 6.61 27.50
CA ILE A 239 -4.26 5.92 28.64
C ILE A 239 -4.65 6.60 29.96
N LYS A 240 -4.56 7.93 30.03
CA LYS A 240 -4.98 8.69 31.22
C LYS A 240 -6.47 8.55 31.52
N HIS A 241 -7.32 8.52 30.50
CA HIS A 241 -8.75 8.35 30.65
C HIS A 241 -9.07 6.97 31.23
N LYS A 242 -8.50 5.90 30.66
CA LYS A 242 -8.69 4.53 31.13
C LYS A 242 -8.18 4.31 32.54
N MET A 243 -7.04 4.91 32.89
CA MET A 243 -6.53 4.88 34.27
C MET A 243 -7.46 5.55 35.29
N ARG A 244 -8.23 6.56 34.88
CA ARG A 244 -9.15 7.26 35.78
C ARG A 244 -10.48 6.53 35.96
N HIS A 245 -11.03 5.96 34.89
CA HIS A 245 -12.39 5.40 34.88
C HIS A 245 -12.41 3.87 35.05
N ASN A 246 -11.35 3.18 34.66
CA ASN A 246 -11.25 1.72 34.70
C ASN A 246 -9.92 1.22 35.33
N PRO A 247 -9.54 1.68 36.54
CA PRO A 247 -8.26 1.29 37.15
C PRO A 247 -8.17 -0.18 37.54
N ASP A 248 -9.29 -0.80 37.91
CA ASP A 248 -9.34 -2.18 38.41
C ASP A 248 -9.59 -3.22 37.30
N GLU A 249 -9.67 -2.78 36.05
CA GLU A 249 -9.81 -3.65 34.88
C GLU A 249 -8.57 -4.54 34.74
N LYS A 250 -8.77 -5.85 34.59
CA LYS A 250 -7.69 -6.83 34.45
C LYS A 250 -7.19 -6.82 33.01
N VAL A 251 -5.92 -6.49 32.81
CA VAL A 251 -5.37 -6.17 31.48
C VAL A 251 -4.25 -7.11 31.03
N ILE A 252 -3.63 -7.86 31.94
CA ILE A 252 -2.52 -8.75 31.62
C ILE A 252 -2.43 -9.93 32.59
N PHE A 253 -2.07 -11.10 32.10
CA PHE A 253 -1.75 -12.28 32.91
C PHE A 253 -0.24 -12.55 32.85
N ARG A 254 0.48 -12.34 33.96
CA ARG A 254 1.92 -12.60 34.07
C ARG A 254 2.29 -13.09 35.46
N ASP A 255 3.37 -13.86 35.53
CA ASP A 255 3.90 -14.41 36.78
C ASP A 255 2.86 -15.22 37.59
N GLY A 256 1.95 -15.88 36.87
CA GLY A 256 0.86 -16.68 37.44
C GLY A 256 -0.30 -15.87 38.04
N ALA A 257 -0.33 -14.55 37.85
CA ALA A 257 -1.36 -13.66 38.37
C ALA A 257 -1.97 -12.77 37.27
N GLU A 258 -3.27 -12.48 37.42
CA GLU A 258 -3.97 -11.45 36.64
C GLU A 258 -3.72 -10.09 37.29
N LEU A 259 -3.12 -9.16 36.54
CA LEU A 259 -2.83 -7.80 37.02
C LEU A 259 -3.87 -6.81 36.49
N SER A 260 -4.35 -5.94 37.36
CA SER A 260 -5.19 -4.80 36.97
C SER A 260 -4.37 -3.68 36.33
N LEU A 261 -5.02 -2.79 35.58
CA LEU A 261 -4.37 -1.64 34.96
C LEU A 261 -3.61 -0.80 36.01
N LYS A 262 -4.21 -0.58 37.18
CA LYS A 262 -3.56 0.08 38.31
C LYS A 262 -2.31 -0.67 38.80
N GLN A 263 -2.40 -1.98 38.99
CA GLN A 263 -1.27 -2.79 39.43
C GLN A 263 -0.12 -2.80 38.41
N VAL A 264 -0.44 -2.77 37.11
CA VAL A 264 0.57 -2.65 36.05
C VAL A 264 1.33 -1.32 36.18
N PHE A 265 0.62 -0.21 36.34
CA PHE A 265 1.26 1.11 36.50
C PHE A 265 2.06 1.23 37.80
N GLU A 266 1.56 0.66 38.90
CA GLU A 266 2.30 0.56 40.17
C GLU A 266 3.58 -0.25 40.03
N SER A 267 3.54 -1.37 39.29
CA SER A 267 4.72 -2.21 39.02
C SER A 267 5.80 -1.52 38.18
N LEU A 268 5.40 -0.51 37.39
CA LEU A 268 6.30 0.31 36.58
C LEU A 268 6.76 1.57 37.32
N HIS A 269 6.31 1.78 38.56
CA HIS A 269 6.55 3.00 39.33
C HIS A 269 6.11 4.27 38.59
N LEU A 270 5.02 4.20 37.82
CA LEU A 270 4.48 5.31 37.04
C LEU A 270 3.12 5.74 37.58
N THR A 271 2.90 7.04 37.72
CA THR A 271 1.56 7.58 37.97
C THR A 271 0.99 8.20 36.69
N ALA A 272 -0.34 8.33 36.61
CA ALA A 272 -1.00 8.99 35.48
C ALA A 272 -0.61 10.49 35.33
N TYR A 273 -0.07 11.11 36.39
CA TYR A 273 0.44 12.48 36.37
C TYR A 273 1.81 12.56 35.70
N ASP A 274 2.65 11.54 35.88
CA ASP A 274 4.01 11.48 35.34
C ASP A 274 4.03 11.20 33.82
N LEU A 275 2.92 10.70 33.28
CA LEU A 275 2.79 10.46 31.84
C LEU A 275 2.68 11.78 31.07
N SER A 276 3.68 12.07 30.26
CA SER A 276 3.72 13.15 29.28
C SER A 276 3.94 12.60 27.87
N ILE A 277 3.91 13.49 26.87
CA ILE A 277 4.23 13.12 25.49
C ILE A 277 5.72 12.71 25.41
N ASP A 278 6.58 13.45 26.11
CA ASP A 278 8.03 13.22 26.11
C ASP A 278 8.39 11.89 26.79
N THR A 279 7.65 11.50 27.84
CA THR A 279 7.89 10.21 28.50
C THR A 279 7.48 9.02 27.62
N LEU A 280 6.43 9.17 26.79
CA LEU A 280 5.98 8.09 25.91
C LEU A 280 7.03 7.70 24.85
N ASP A 281 7.89 8.64 24.44
CA ASP A 281 9.00 8.48 23.48
C ASP A 281 8.60 7.87 22.11
N MET A 282 7.40 8.19 21.63
CA MET A 282 6.80 7.61 20.43
C MET A 282 7.05 8.43 19.14
N HIS A 283 8.14 9.20 19.06
CA HIS A 283 8.38 10.17 17.98
C HIS A 283 8.57 9.54 16.59
N ALA A 284 8.08 10.14 15.51
CA ALA A 284 8.49 9.69 14.17
C ALA A 284 9.94 10.12 13.89
N HIS A 285 10.78 9.27 13.29
CA HIS A 285 12.13 9.64 12.80
C HIS A 285 12.28 9.24 11.34
N ARG A 286 12.96 10.06 10.54
CA ARG A 286 13.16 9.81 9.09
C ARG A 286 13.88 8.48 8.82
N ASP A 287 14.77 8.07 9.72
CA ASP A 287 15.57 6.84 9.62
C ASP A 287 14.83 5.54 10.01
N THR A 288 13.52 5.61 10.29
CA THR A 288 12.70 4.40 10.55
C THR A 288 12.26 3.72 9.25
N PHE A 289 12.33 4.42 8.12
CA PHE A 289 12.02 3.88 6.80
C PHE A 289 13.08 2.81 6.46
N HIS A 290 12.64 1.55 6.27
CA HIS A 290 13.45 0.33 6.09
C HIS A 290 14.11 -0.30 7.34
N ARG A 291 13.95 0.28 8.54
CA ARG A 291 14.51 -0.28 9.78
C ARG A 291 13.41 -0.70 10.74
N PHE A 292 12.89 -1.91 10.51
CA PHE A 292 11.76 -2.48 11.27
C PHE A 292 12.09 -2.70 12.76
N ASP A 293 13.35 -2.96 13.08
CA ASP A 293 13.87 -3.04 14.45
C ASP A 293 13.75 -1.69 15.18
N LYS A 294 14.20 -0.60 14.54
CA LYS A 294 14.09 0.77 15.09
C LYS A 294 12.64 1.24 15.16
N PHE A 295 11.81 0.84 14.20
CA PHE A 295 10.37 1.08 14.22
C PHE A 295 9.74 0.43 15.47
N ASN A 296 10.01 -0.84 15.74
CA ASN A 296 9.42 -1.55 16.89
C ASN A 296 9.82 -0.98 18.24
N LEU A 297 11.06 -0.52 18.40
CA LEU A 297 11.51 0.14 19.62
C LEU A 297 10.79 1.47 19.84
N LYS A 298 10.46 2.18 18.76
CA LYS A 298 9.85 3.51 18.80
C LYS A 298 8.33 3.50 18.94
N TYR A 299 7.68 2.37 18.68
CA TYR A 299 6.25 2.17 18.95
C TYR A 299 6.01 1.32 20.21
N ASN A 300 6.89 1.48 21.20
CA ASN A 300 6.78 0.87 22.51
C ASN A 300 6.59 2.01 23.54
N PRO A 301 5.38 2.26 24.05
CA PRO A 301 5.13 3.34 24.99
C PRO A 301 6.09 3.24 26.17
N MET A 302 6.83 4.32 26.47
CA MET A 302 7.83 4.37 27.54
C MET A 302 9.01 3.37 27.38
N GLY A 303 9.16 2.74 26.22
CA GLY A 303 10.10 1.62 26.04
C GLY A 303 9.68 0.34 26.76
N GLU A 304 8.46 0.27 27.30
CA GLU A 304 7.99 -0.84 28.13
C GLU A 304 7.03 -1.77 27.37
N SER A 305 7.48 -3.02 27.17
CA SER A 305 6.73 -4.03 26.40
C SER A 305 5.30 -4.26 26.89
N ARG A 306 5.05 -4.10 28.19
CA ARG A 306 3.74 -4.32 28.82
C ARG A 306 2.69 -3.32 28.35
N LEU A 307 3.04 -2.03 28.25
CA LEU A 307 2.10 -1.01 27.80
C LEU A 307 1.77 -1.17 26.31
N ARG A 308 2.75 -1.60 25.50
CA ARG A 308 2.50 -1.93 24.10
C ARG A 308 1.57 -3.13 23.95
N GLU A 309 1.72 -4.17 24.77
CA GLU A 309 0.84 -5.33 24.75
C GLU A 309 -0.60 -4.96 25.11
N ILE A 310 -0.79 -4.15 26.15
CA ILE A 310 -2.11 -3.75 26.64
C ILE A 310 -2.80 -2.78 25.67
N PHE A 311 -2.09 -1.75 25.19
CA PHE A 311 -2.71 -0.66 24.45
C PHE A 311 -2.49 -0.70 22.94
N LEU A 312 -1.53 -1.49 22.42
CA LEU A 312 -1.12 -1.45 21.00
C LEU A 312 -1.10 -2.81 20.29
N LYS A 313 -1.48 -3.91 20.96
CA LYS A 313 -1.62 -5.23 20.34
C LYS A 313 -3.08 -5.67 20.34
N THR A 314 -3.44 -6.44 19.31
CA THR A 314 -4.76 -7.08 19.18
C THR A 314 -4.82 -8.41 19.92
N ASP A 315 -3.72 -9.15 19.92
CA ASP A 315 -3.55 -10.37 20.71
C ASP A 315 -3.06 -10.00 22.11
N ASN A 316 -4.01 -9.71 23.00
CA ASN A 316 -3.78 -9.41 24.40
C ASN A 316 -4.90 -9.99 25.28
N TYR A 317 -4.73 -9.93 26.61
CA TYR A 317 -5.65 -10.55 27.57
C TYR A 317 -7.11 -10.08 27.45
N ILE A 318 -7.31 -8.87 26.92
CA ILE A 318 -8.63 -8.23 26.77
C ILE A 318 -9.10 -8.22 25.31
N GLU A 319 -8.52 -9.07 24.47
CA GLU A 319 -8.92 -9.30 23.07
C GLU A 319 -9.15 -7.98 22.31
N ASP A 320 -8.14 -7.11 22.24
CA ASP A 320 -8.11 -5.86 21.45
C ASP A 320 -9.02 -4.69 21.91
N GLN A 321 -9.82 -4.85 22.97
CA GLN A 321 -10.82 -3.85 23.38
C GLN A 321 -10.24 -2.44 23.58
N LEU A 322 -9.05 -2.33 24.18
CA LEU A 322 -8.38 -1.04 24.37
C LEU A 322 -7.81 -0.49 23.06
N MET A 323 -7.38 -1.35 22.14
CA MET A 323 -6.91 -0.93 20.82
C MET A 323 -8.03 -0.35 19.97
N ASN A 324 -9.19 -0.99 19.99
CA ASN A 324 -10.38 -0.52 19.28
C ASN A 324 -10.96 0.75 19.90
N GLY A 325 -10.83 0.94 21.22
CA GLY A 325 -11.28 2.15 21.91
C GLY A 325 -10.43 3.40 21.68
N ILE A 326 -9.27 3.29 21.03
CA ILE A 326 -8.37 4.43 20.74
C ILE A 326 -8.79 5.20 19.47
N ASN A 327 -9.56 4.61 18.57
CA ASN A 327 -9.89 5.21 17.25
C ASN A 327 -11.25 5.91 17.22
#